data_AF-A0A7H9EIT7-F1
#
_entry.id   AF-A0A7H9EIT7-F1
#
_cell.length_a   1.000
_cell.length_b   1.000
_cell.length_c   1.000
_cell.angle_alpha   90.00
_cell.angle_beta   90.00
_cell.angle_gamma   90.00
#
_symmetry.space_group_name_H-M   'P 1'
#
loop_
_entity.id
_entity.type
_entity.pdbx_description
1 polymer ?
#
loop_
_entity_poly.entity_id
_entity_poly.type
_entity_poly.pdbx_seq_one_letter_code
_entity_poly.pdbx_strand_id
1 'polypeptide(L)' 'MEYRSEIDWIREQSEQARRDYWTAYFKSIGMSDDDAQGWAEKAVAMDNNGCSDQQIKEGLAYREERTLIAV' A
#
# COMPACT_ATOMS: atom_id res chain seq x y z
N MET A 1 20.90 -25.29 -8.11
CA MET A 1 19.93 -24.99 -9.17
C MET A 1 18.64 -24.50 -8.52
N GLU A 2 18.40 -23.19 -8.69
CA GLU A 2 17.10 -22.55 -9.00
C GLU A 2 15.86 -22.69 -8.11
N TYR A 3 15.91 -23.24 -6.90
CA TYR A 3 14.74 -23.15 -6.00
C TYR A 3 14.54 -21.77 -5.34
N ARG A 4 15.60 -20.95 -5.25
CA ARG A 4 15.50 -19.60 -4.70
C ARG A 4 14.72 -18.65 -5.63
N SER A 5 14.90 -18.78 -6.94
CA SER A 5 14.24 -17.88 -7.91
C SER A 5 12.72 -18.05 -7.94
N GLU A 6 12.20 -19.26 -7.69
CA GLU A 6 10.77 -19.50 -7.71
C GLU A 6 10.07 -18.95 -6.46
N ILE A 7 10.69 -19.07 -5.28
CA ILE A 7 10.20 -18.45 -4.03
C ILE A 7 10.25 -16.93 -4.12
N ASP A 8 11.34 -16.38 -4.67
CA ASP A 8 11.49 -14.94 -4.85
C ASP A 8 10.45 -14.40 -5.87
N TRP A 9 10.18 -15.12 -6.95
CA TRP A 9 9.17 -14.77 -7.95
C TRP A 9 7.73 -14.83 -7.40
N ILE A 10 7.43 -15.79 -6.53
CA ILE A 10 6.13 -15.86 -5.83
C ILE A 10 6.00 -14.71 -4.83
N ARG A 11 7.05 -14.40 -4.06
CA ARG A 11 7.06 -13.25 -3.16
C ARG A 11 6.86 -11.95 -3.92
N GLU A 12 7.58 -11.75 -5.01
CA GLU A 12 7.49 -10.55 -5.85
C GLU A 12 6.09 -10.39 -6.46
N GLN A 13 5.47 -11.46 -6.94
CA GLN A 13 4.07 -11.43 -7.39
C GLN A 13 3.09 -11.12 -6.26
N SER A 14 3.30 -11.67 -5.06
CA SER A 14 2.43 -11.35 -3.91
C SER A 14 2.58 -9.90 -3.46
N GLU A 15 3.77 -9.32 -3.58
CA GLU A 15 4.00 -7.89 -3.32
C GLU A 15 3.35 -7.02 -4.38
N GLN A 16 3.43 -7.42 -5.66
CA GLN A 16 2.80 -6.68 -6.73
C GLN A 16 1.27 -6.70 -6.61
N ALA A 17 0.68 -7.85 -6.33
CA ALA A 17 -0.76 -7.97 -6.10
C ALA A 17 -1.24 -7.08 -4.92
N ARG A 18 -0.43 -6.98 -3.85
CA ARG A 18 -0.71 -6.08 -2.74
C ARG A 18 -0.58 -4.60 -3.12
N ARG A 19 0.44 -4.22 -3.91
CA ARG A 19 0.56 -2.87 -4.45
C ARG A 19 -0.65 -2.49 -5.30
N ASP A 20 -1.11 -3.40 -6.15
CA ASP A 20 -2.27 -3.19 -7.02
C ASP A 20 -3.56 -3.03 -6.20
N TYR A 21 -3.74 -3.87 -5.16
CA TYR A 21 -4.86 -3.75 -4.21
C TYR A 21 -4.91 -2.37 -3.54
N TRP A 22 -3.79 -1.95 -2.95
CA TRP A 22 -3.72 -0.66 -2.24
C TRP A 22 -3.86 0.52 -3.20
N THR A 23 -3.28 0.43 -4.40
CA THR A 23 -3.44 1.45 -5.44
C THR A 23 -4.90 1.61 -5.83
N ALA A 24 -5.61 0.51 -6.10
CA ALA A 24 -7.03 0.54 -6.43
C ALA A 24 -7.87 1.11 -5.28
N TYR A 25 -7.55 0.75 -4.03
CA TYR A 25 -8.20 1.30 -2.85
C TYR A 25 -8.01 2.83 -2.76
N PHE A 26 -6.77 3.32 -2.88
CA PHE A 26 -6.49 4.76 -2.80
C PHE A 26 -7.10 5.56 -3.96
N LYS A 27 -7.15 4.99 -5.16
CA LYS A 27 -7.91 5.59 -6.28
C LYS A 27 -9.41 5.63 -5.99
N SER A 28 -9.97 4.59 -5.36
CA SER A 28 -11.42 4.52 -5.07
C SER A 28 -11.91 5.59 -4.09
N ILE A 29 -11.02 6.11 -3.25
CA ILE A 29 -11.30 7.21 -2.31
C ILE A 29 -10.93 8.59 -2.89
N GLY A 30 -10.60 8.67 -4.19
CA GLY A 30 -10.39 9.92 -4.91
C GLY A 30 -8.95 10.44 -4.94
N MET A 31 -7.94 9.63 -4.58
CA MET A 31 -6.55 10.02 -4.81
C MET A 31 -6.19 10.01 -6.29
N SER A 32 -5.27 10.89 -6.69
CA SER A 32 -4.67 10.84 -8.02
C SER A 32 -3.84 9.57 -8.20
N ASP A 33 -3.57 9.20 -9.45
CA ASP A 33 -2.79 8.01 -9.76
C ASP A 33 -1.40 8.03 -9.12
N ASP A 34 -0.71 9.17 -9.16
CA ASP A 34 0.62 9.35 -8.57
C ASP A 34 0.59 9.25 -7.04
N ASP A 35 -0.39 9.89 -6.38
CA ASP A 35 -0.54 9.80 -4.93
C ASP A 35 -0.90 8.37 -4.52
N ALA A 36 -1.85 7.74 -5.22
CA ALA A 36 -2.28 6.38 -4.92
C ALA A 36 -1.13 5.38 -5.00
N GLN A 37 -0.26 5.50 -6.00
CA GLN A 37 0.91 4.64 -6.15
C GLN A 37 1.92 4.87 -5.02
N GLY A 38 2.22 6.14 -4.69
CA GLY A 38 3.12 6.47 -3.57
C GLY A 38 2.59 6.02 -2.21
N TRP A 39 1.26 6.02 -2.01
CA TRP A 39 0.62 5.50 -0.80
C TRP A 39 0.58 3.97 -0.79
N ALA A 40 0.39 3.32 -1.93
CA ALA A 40 0.42 1.87 -2.04
C ALA A 40 1.78 1.28 -1.66
N GLU A 41 2.88 1.93 -2.04
CA GLU A 41 4.22 1.53 -1.61
C GLU A 41 4.38 1.56 -0.08
N LYS A 42 3.87 2.62 0.56
CA LYS A 42 3.87 2.74 2.04
C LYS A 42 2.99 1.68 2.70
N ALA A 43 1.81 1.42 2.13
CA ALA A 43 0.89 0.42 2.63
C ALA A 43 1.51 -0.99 2.58
N VAL A 44 2.18 -1.35 1.49
CA VAL A 44 2.91 -2.62 1.38
C VAL A 44 4.08 -2.70 2.37
N ALA A 45 4.79 -1.60 2.59
CA ALA A 45 5.84 -1.55 3.61
C ALA A 45 5.27 -1.75 5.03
N MET A 46 4.10 -1.19 5.35
CA MET A 46 3.42 -1.40 6.64
C MET A 46 2.92 -2.84 6.80
N ASP A 47 2.32 -3.41 5.76
CA ASP A 47 1.88 -4.81 5.75
C ASP A 47 3.08 -5.78 5.93
N ASN A 48 4.21 -5.51 5.27
CA ASN A 48 5.45 -6.25 5.49
C ASN A 48 6.01 -6.13 6.91
N ASN A 49 5.65 -5.07 7.66
CA ASN A 49 5.97 -4.90 9.08
C ASN A 49 4.91 -5.51 10.01
N GLY A 50 3.89 -6.18 9.47
CA GLY A 50 2.83 -6.84 10.24
C GLY A 50 1.65 -5.95 10.62
N CYS A 51 1.53 -4.76 10.02
CA CYS A 51 0.32 -3.94 10.19
C CYS A 51 -0.86 -4.56 9.45
N SER A 52 -2.04 -4.56 10.07
CA SER A 52 -3.27 -4.99 9.41
C SER A 52 -3.79 -3.94 8.42
N ASP A 53 -4.64 -4.37 7.49
CA ASP A 53 -5.33 -3.48 6.56
C ASP A 53 -6.05 -2.32 7.26
N GLN A 54 -6.64 -2.58 8.43
CA GLN A 54 -7.32 -1.55 9.21
C GLN A 54 -6.33 -0.50 9.71
N GLN A 55 -5.18 -0.90 10.26
CA GLN A 55 -4.16 0.03 10.74
C GLN A 55 -3.59 0.89 9.62
N ILE A 56 -3.42 0.31 8.42
CA ILE A 56 -2.97 1.02 7.22
C ILE A 56 -4.00 2.07 6.81
N LYS A 57 -5.30 1.72 6.82
CA LYS A 57 -6.40 2.63 6.48
C LYS A 57 -6.57 3.74 7.52
N GLU A 58 -6.44 3.44 8.81
CA GLU A 58 -6.46 4.43 9.88
C GLU A 58 -5.31 5.45 9.72
N GLY A 59 -4.10 4.98 9.40
CA GLY A 59 -2.96 5.85 9.09
C GLY A 59 -3.24 6.84 7.96
N LEU A 60 -4.05 6.45 6.98
CA LEU A 60 -4.51 7.31 5.90
C LEU A 60 -5.53 8.35 6.36
N ALA A 61 -6.52 7.95 7.16
CA ALA A 61 -7.54 8.86 7.70
C ALA A 61 -6.90 10.00 8.52
N TYR A 62 -5.87 9.68 9.32
CA TYR A 62 -5.09 10.68 10.04
C TYR A 62 -4.36 11.68 9.12
N ARG A 63 -3.99 11.31 7.89
CA ARG A 63 -3.40 12.23 6.92
C ARG A 63 -4.44 13.24 6.42
N GLU A 64 -5.64 12.79 6.08
CA GLU A 64 -6.71 13.65 5.59
C GLU A 64 -7.12 14.68 6.64
N GLU A 65 -7.28 14.25 7.90
CA GLU A 65 -7.59 15.14 9.02
C GLU A 65 -6.52 16.24 9.21
N ARG A 66 -5.24 15.90 9.11
CA ARG A 66 -4.16 16.91 9.20
C ARG A 66 -4.10 17.85 8.01
N THR A 67 -4.46 17.37 6.82
CA THR A 67 -4.48 18.20 5.61
C THR A 67 -5.60 19.24 5.68
N LEU A 68 -6.73 18.91 6.31
CA LEU A 68 -7.86 19.81 6.52
C LEU A 68 -7.61 20.88 7.61
N ILE A 69 -6.76 20.59 8.60
CA ILE A 69 -6.45 21.52 9.71
C ILE A 69 -5.34 22.52 9.32
N ALA A 70 -4.54 22.21 8.30
CA ALA A 70 -3.40 23.05 7.89
C ALA A 70 -3.76 24.18 6.89
N VAL A 71 -5.05 24.46 6.68
CA VAL A 71 -5.59 25.52 5.80
C VAL A 71 -6.20 26.63 6.65
#